data_AF-A0A2N1G428-F1
#
_entry.id   AF-A0A2N1G428-F1
#
_cell.length_a   1.000
_cell.length_b   1.000
_cell.length_c   1.000
_cell.angle_alpha   90.00
_cell.angle_beta   90.00
_cell.angle_gamma   90.00
#
_symmetry.space_group_name_H-M   'P 1'
#
loop_
_entity.id
_entity.type
_entity.pdbx_description
1 polymer ?
#
loop_
_entity_poly.entity_id
_entity_poly.type
_entity_poly.pdbx_seq_one_letter_code
_entity_poly.pdbx_strand_id
1 'polypeptide(L)'
;MKHLRKSLLSIVFIIPFIFSSCSKDDAPSVTAVNSKVYDLGTVGAAGVSGKATFIENSDATVSIELELLNTPQGGSHPAHIHLNNAADGGDIALTLKPVDGTTGKSTTTFKTLNNGSAITYQALLDFDGYINVHLSADNLALVAQGDIGQNELTGKKMNYVLAPKDVPSISGTVELAERNNGTTLVTIKLVGTGNPPGGSHPAHIHDNMSGDVIAALNDVNGDTGISKSQVANLVGGAPITYTQLLALNAYVNVHLNDSDAFNTIVAQGNIGSNVAVAESKTYSVTANGTSSYVFNGEGLTNSDNPNLTFKRGGTYKFNLTVPNHPFFINMSQGTGTARAYGVGVTSNGAVNGTITFTVPMDAPDTLYYNCQFHPNMNGTITITN
;
A
#
# COMPACT_ATOMS: atom_id res chain seq x y z
N MET A 1 4.54 74.47 -54.38
CA MET A 1 3.08 74.30 -54.19
C MET A 1 2.76 74.43 -52.71
N LYS A 2 1.82 75.31 -52.40
CA LYS A 2 0.96 75.47 -51.20
C LYS A 2 1.59 75.59 -49.79
N HIS A 3 1.22 76.73 -49.20
CA HIS A 3 1.46 77.32 -47.89
C HIS A 3 0.85 76.60 -46.67
N LEU A 4 1.19 77.19 -45.50
CA LEU A 4 0.34 77.48 -44.30
C LEU A 4 0.54 76.48 -43.14
N ARG A 5 0.63 76.82 -41.84
CA ARG A 5 0.83 78.05 -41.01
C ARG A 5 1.08 77.56 -39.56
N LYS A 6 1.65 78.42 -38.70
CA LYS A 6 1.96 78.21 -37.28
C LYS A 6 0.71 78.07 -36.39
N SER A 7 0.83 77.40 -35.24
CA SER A 7 0.16 77.83 -33.99
C SER A 7 0.94 77.40 -32.74
N LEU A 8 0.92 78.29 -31.75
CA LEU A 8 1.60 78.29 -30.46
C LEU A 8 0.55 77.93 -29.38
N LEU A 9 0.90 77.10 -28.38
CA LEU A 9 0.13 77.08 -27.12
C LEU A 9 1.02 76.63 -25.93
N SER A 10 1.23 77.54 -25.00
CA SER A 10 1.82 77.31 -23.66
C SER A 10 0.72 76.90 -22.69
N ILE A 11 0.88 75.79 -21.95
CA ILE A 11 0.05 75.48 -20.77
C ILE A 11 0.92 74.82 -19.68
N VAL A 12 1.19 75.64 -18.64
CA VAL A 12 1.24 75.37 -17.19
C VAL A 12 1.48 73.92 -16.72
N PHE A 13 2.65 73.65 -16.14
CA PHE A 13 2.88 72.50 -15.25
C PHE A 13 2.39 72.85 -13.83
N ILE A 14 1.24 72.29 -13.46
CA ILE A 14 0.74 72.28 -12.07
C ILE A 14 1.47 71.16 -11.33
N ILE A 15 2.15 71.51 -10.24
CA ILE A 15 2.73 70.55 -9.28
C ILE A 15 1.58 69.87 -8.51
N PRO A 16 1.41 68.55 -8.57
CA PRO A 16 0.55 67.86 -7.63
C PRO A 16 1.36 67.53 -6.38
N PHE A 17 0.97 68.16 -5.28
CA PHE A 17 1.22 67.70 -3.92
C PHE A 17 0.91 66.19 -3.83
N ILE A 18 1.93 65.36 -3.63
CA ILE A 18 1.73 63.98 -3.22
C ILE A 18 1.57 64.02 -1.70
N PHE A 19 0.32 63.96 -1.25
CA PHE A 19 -0.02 63.63 0.12
C PHE A 19 0.49 62.21 0.41
N SER A 20 1.36 62.10 1.41
CA SER A 20 1.74 60.83 2.04
C SER A 20 0.51 60.25 2.73
N SER A 21 -0.21 59.38 2.03
CA SER A 21 -1.20 58.49 2.62
C SER A 21 -0.47 57.26 3.12
N CYS A 22 -0.39 57.09 4.45
CA CYS A 22 0.05 55.85 5.06
C CYS A 22 -0.92 54.73 4.67
N SER A 23 -0.56 53.95 3.66
CA SER A 23 -1.11 52.61 3.49
C SER A 23 -0.56 51.77 4.64
N LYS A 24 -1.45 51.18 5.44
CA LYS A 24 -1.07 50.17 6.42
C LYS A 24 -0.28 49.09 5.69
N ASP A 25 0.94 48.84 6.13
CA ASP A 25 1.75 47.71 5.70
C ASP A 25 1.02 46.42 6.12
N ASP A 26 0.11 45.94 5.28
CA ASP A 26 -0.40 44.58 5.38
C ASP A 26 0.78 43.68 4.99
N ALA A 27 1.47 43.15 6.01
CA ALA A 27 2.46 42.11 5.80
C ALA A 27 1.82 41.00 4.96
N PRO A 28 2.51 40.49 3.93
CA PRO A 28 1.94 39.47 3.06
C PRO A 28 1.48 38.28 3.90
N SER A 29 0.24 37.84 3.69
CA SER A 29 -0.31 36.67 4.38
C SER A 29 0.49 35.43 4.03
N VAL A 30 0.81 34.60 5.03
CA VAL A 30 1.48 33.31 4.82
C VAL A 30 0.57 32.38 4.02
N THR A 31 1.09 31.84 2.92
CA THR A 31 0.36 30.94 2.00
C THR A 31 1.07 29.59 1.91
N ALA A 32 0.32 28.51 1.69
CA ALA A 32 0.89 27.22 1.32
C ALA A 32 1.58 27.30 -0.06
N VAL A 33 2.79 26.74 -0.16
CA VAL A 33 3.61 26.68 -1.36
C VAL A 33 3.58 25.27 -1.95
N ASN A 34 3.90 24.28 -1.13
CA ASN A 34 3.90 22.86 -1.48
C ASN A 34 3.21 22.05 -0.39
N SER A 35 2.73 20.84 -0.73
CA SER A 35 2.24 19.91 0.28
C SER A 35 2.47 18.44 -0.08
N LYS A 36 2.52 17.60 0.96
CA LYS A 36 2.61 16.14 0.88
C LYS A 36 1.68 15.53 1.93
N VAL A 37 0.97 14.48 1.54
CA VAL A 37 0.03 13.76 2.42
C VAL A 37 0.61 12.39 2.73
N TYR A 38 0.55 12.00 4.00
CA TYR A 38 0.84 10.66 4.49
C TYR A 38 -0.40 10.07 5.15
N ASP A 39 -0.66 8.78 4.92
CA ASP A 39 -1.77 8.07 5.55
C ASP A 39 -1.38 7.59 6.96
N LEU A 40 -2.32 7.73 7.90
CA LEU A 40 -2.20 7.22 9.27
C LEU A 40 -3.17 6.04 9.43
N GLY A 41 -2.61 4.84 9.52
CA GLY A 41 -3.35 3.60 9.69
C GLY A 41 -3.83 3.41 11.13
N THR A 42 -4.90 2.65 11.30
CA THR A 42 -5.43 2.29 12.63
C THR A 42 -4.46 1.42 13.42
N VAL A 43 -4.32 1.76 14.70
CA VAL A 43 -3.66 0.94 15.71
C VAL A 43 -4.67 0.58 16.81
N GLY A 44 -4.67 -0.68 17.23
CA GLY A 44 -5.60 -1.18 18.25
C GLY A 44 -7.05 -1.22 17.79
N ALA A 45 -7.97 -1.31 18.76
CA ALA A 45 -9.40 -1.54 18.52
C ALA A 45 -10.23 -0.26 18.33
N ALA A 46 -9.63 0.92 18.50
CA ALA A 46 -10.36 2.20 18.48
C ALA A 46 -10.85 2.60 17.08
N GLY A 47 -10.32 2.01 16.01
CA GLY A 47 -10.75 2.32 14.63
C GLY A 47 -10.36 3.72 14.13
N VAL A 48 -9.52 4.44 14.88
CA VAL A 48 -9.01 5.76 14.49
C VAL A 48 -8.07 5.60 13.31
N SER A 49 -8.23 6.42 12.29
CA SER A 49 -7.33 6.49 11.13
C SER A 49 -7.40 7.89 10.54
N GLY A 50 -6.50 8.24 9.62
CA GLY A 50 -6.56 9.56 9.03
C GLY A 50 -5.37 9.90 8.16
N LYS A 51 -5.07 11.20 8.10
CA LYS A 51 -4.03 11.76 7.26
C LYS A 51 -3.19 12.79 8.01
N ALA A 52 -1.92 12.88 7.62
CA ALA A 52 -1.03 13.97 7.99
C ALA A 52 -0.63 14.73 6.71
N THR A 53 -0.97 16.01 6.62
CA THR A 53 -0.61 16.88 5.50
C THR A 53 0.53 17.79 5.93
N PHE A 54 1.69 17.62 5.31
CA PHE A 54 2.87 18.46 5.49
C PHE A 54 2.79 19.59 4.48
N ILE A 55 2.99 20.82 4.92
CA ILE A 55 2.79 22.03 4.12
C ILE A 55 4.03 22.92 4.26
N GLU A 56 4.65 23.26 3.13
CA GLU A 56 5.64 24.32 3.05
C GLU A 56 4.93 25.67 2.99
N ASN A 57 5.26 26.59 3.88
CA ASN A 57 4.67 27.92 3.91
C ASN A 57 5.59 28.96 3.26
N SER A 58 5.02 30.04 2.74
CA SER A 58 5.76 31.10 2.02
C SER A 58 6.76 31.89 2.88
N ASP A 59 6.69 31.77 4.20
CA ASP A 59 7.63 32.36 5.17
C ASP A 59 8.71 31.37 5.66
N ALA A 60 8.85 30.25 4.96
CA ALA A 60 9.74 29.12 5.26
C ALA A 60 9.44 28.40 6.59
N THR A 61 8.27 28.59 7.20
CA THR A 61 7.76 27.65 8.21
C THR A 61 7.24 26.37 7.54
N VAL A 62 7.11 25.31 8.32
CA VAL A 62 6.36 24.12 7.93
C VAL A 62 5.12 24.00 8.81
N SER A 63 3.99 23.63 8.23
CA SER A 63 2.80 23.22 8.96
C SER A 63 2.53 21.73 8.77
N ILE A 64 2.12 21.05 9.85
CA ILE A 64 1.55 19.70 9.78
C ILE A 64 0.12 19.76 10.26
N GLU A 65 -0.79 19.37 9.37
CA GLU A 65 -2.21 19.22 9.64
C GLU A 65 -2.53 17.74 9.82
N LEU A 66 -3.10 17.38 10.97
CA LEU A 66 -3.66 16.05 11.18
C LEU A 66 -5.17 16.13 11.01
N GLU A 67 -5.72 15.20 10.22
CA GLU A 67 -7.16 14.99 10.05
C GLU A 67 -7.48 13.52 10.28
N LEU A 68 -8.10 13.23 11.41
CA LEU A 68 -8.43 11.89 11.88
C LEU A 68 -9.94 11.65 11.86
N LEU A 69 -10.30 10.41 11.59
CA LEU A 69 -11.64 9.88 11.62
C LEU A 69 -11.81 9.02 12.88
N ASN A 70 -13.05 8.96 13.38
CA ASN A 70 -13.44 8.14 14.54
C ASN A 70 -12.72 8.49 15.86
N THR A 71 -12.26 9.74 16.03
CA THR A 71 -11.69 10.19 17.31
C THR A 71 -12.77 10.20 18.41
N PRO A 72 -12.44 9.76 19.64
CA PRO A 72 -13.33 9.90 20.80
C PRO A 72 -13.82 11.35 21.02
N GLN A 73 -15.14 11.55 20.99
CA GLN A 73 -15.77 12.87 21.08
C GLN A 73 -15.36 13.61 22.36
N GLY A 74 -14.99 14.89 22.24
CA GLY A 74 -14.54 15.72 23.36
C GLY A 74 -13.16 15.36 23.92
N GLY A 75 -12.49 14.37 23.34
CA GLY A 75 -11.12 13.96 23.72
C GLY A 75 -10.06 14.94 23.24
N SER A 76 -8.85 14.77 23.79
CA SER A 76 -7.62 15.40 23.29
C SER A 76 -6.58 14.31 23.08
N HIS A 77 -6.06 14.20 21.87
CA HIS A 77 -5.22 13.08 21.44
C HIS A 77 -3.80 13.55 21.17
N PRO A 78 -2.84 13.32 22.09
CA PRO A 78 -1.44 13.68 21.86
C PRO A 78 -0.89 13.05 20.59
N ALA A 79 -0.07 13.79 19.85
CA ALA A 79 0.54 13.32 18.63
C ALA A 79 2.00 13.78 18.54
N HIS A 80 2.84 12.94 17.92
CA HIS A 80 4.28 13.14 17.88
C HIS A 80 4.85 12.66 16.53
N ILE A 81 5.90 13.32 16.05
CA ILE A 81 6.85 12.71 15.12
C ILE A 81 7.96 12.06 15.92
N HIS A 82 8.24 10.80 15.62
CA HIS A 82 9.34 10.03 16.17
C HIS A 82 10.45 9.85 15.12
N LEU A 83 11.66 9.56 15.59
CA LEU A 83 12.79 9.12 14.76
C LEU A 83 12.63 7.65 14.35
N ASN A 84 13.34 7.23 13.30
CA ASN A 84 13.33 5.87 12.72
C ASN A 84 11.99 5.52 12.06
N ASN A 85 11.74 4.25 11.78
CA ASN A 85 10.48 3.76 11.23
C ASN A 85 9.55 3.21 12.33
N ALA A 86 8.25 3.17 12.02
CA ALA A 86 7.21 2.77 12.95
C ALA A 86 7.34 1.33 13.51
N ALA A 87 7.99 0.43 12.77
CA ALA A 87 8.14 -0.97 13.19
C ALA A 87 9.22 -1.16 14.26
N ASP A 88 10.27 -0.35 14.22
CA ASP A 88 11.40 -0.42 15.16
C ASP A 88 11.27 0.61 16.29
N GLY A 89 10.48 1.67 16.06
CA GLY A 89 10.28 2.76 17.00
C GLY A 89 11.49 3.69 17.15
N GLY A 90 11.31 4.74 17.95
CA GLY A 90 12.36 5.71 18.24
C GLY A 90 11.90 6.86 19.13
N ASP A 91 12.85 7.72 19.49
CA ASP A 91 12.61 8.89 20.33
C ASP A 91 11.72 9.95 19.65
N ILE A 92 11.06 10.79 20.44
CA ILE A 92 10.23 11.89 19.93
C ILE A 92 11.15 12.99 19.34
N ALA A 93 11.01 13.24 18.04
CA ALA A 93 11.69 14.32 17.34
C ALA A 93 10.93 15.65 17.44
N LEU A 94 9.59 15.60 17.35
CA LEU A 94 8.73 16.77 17.39
C LEU A 94 7.41 16.46 18.10
N THR A 95 7.03 17.32 19.03
CA THR A 95 5.70 17.27 19.65
C THR A 95 4.71 18.07 18.84
N LEU A 96 3.61 17.44 18.43
CA LEU A 96 2.53 18.09 17.70
C LEU A 96 1.45 18.58 18.67
N LYS A 97 0.70 19.59 18.25
CA LYS A 97 -0.54 19.97 18.93
C LYS A 97 -1.47 18.75 18.99
N PRO A 98 -2.05 18.43 20.16
CA PRO A 98 -3.00 17.33 20.26
C PRO A 98 -4.18 17.49 19.29
N VAL A 99 -4.63 16.38 18.72
CA VAL A 99 -5.82 16.32 17.86
C VAL A 99 -7.06 16.52 18.72
N ASP A 100 -7.92 17.47 18.33
CA ASP A 100 -9.20 17.70 18.97
C ASP A 100 -10.16 16.56 18.62
N GLY A 101 -10.65 15.83 19.61
CA GLY A 101 -11.46 14.63 19.42
C GLY A 101 -12.87 14.88 18.88
N THR A 102 -13.35 16.14 18.90
CA THR A 102 -14.65 16.51 18.34
C THR A 102 -14.55 16.77 16.85
N THR A 103 -13.49 17.46 16.42
CA THR A 103 -13.27 17.82 15.01
C THR A 103 -12.41 16.83 14.25
N GLY A 104 -11.61 16.03 14.97
CA GLY A 104 -10.58 15.16 14.42
C GLY A 104 -9.36 15.92 13.90
N LYS A 105 -9.18 17.20 14.25
CA LYS A 105 -8.18 18.08 13.60
C LYS A 105 -7.16 18.68 14.56
N SER A 106 -5.94 18.89 14.04
CA SER A 106 -4.93 19.76 14.66
C SER A 106 -3.98 20.31 13.60
N THR A 107 -3.42 21.49 13.87
CA THR A 107 -2.34 22.07 13.05
C THR A 107 -1.18 22.47 13.96
N THR A 108 0.04 22.11 13.57
CA THR A 108 1.29 22.52 14.23
C THR A 108 2.17 23.22 13.21
N THR A 109 2.59 24.45 13.47
CA THR A 109 3.50 25.22 12.61
C THR A 109 4.82 25.46 13.33
N PHE A 110 5.94 25.15 12.66
CA PHE A 110 7.27 25.12 13.27
C PHE A 110 8.39 25.43 12.28
N LYS A 111 9.59 25.72 12.80
CA LYS A 111 10.86 25.82 12.05
C LYS A 111 11.98 24.96 12.63
N THR A 112 11.79 24.42 13.84
CA THR A 112 12.79 23.64 14.57
C THR A 112 12.14 22.40 15.19
N LEU A 113 12.93 21.35 15.35
CA LEU A 113 12.57 20.17 16.15
C LEU A 113 12.65 20.48 17.65
N ASN A 114 12.23 19.53 18.49
CA ASN A 114 12.22 19.69 19.95
C ASN A 114 13.62 19.95 20.55
N ASN A 115 14.69 19.48 19.89
CA ASN A 115 16.08 19.72 20.29
C ASN A 115 16.64 21.09 19.83
N GLY A 116 15.82 21.91 19.16
CA GLY A 116 16.21 23.22 18.63
C GLY A 116 16.87 23.20 17.25
N SER A 117 17.13 22.04 16.65
CA SER A 117 17.68 21.99 15.29
C SER A 117 16.66 22.48 14.27
N ALA A 118 17.10 23.33 13.33
CA ALA A 118 16.26 23.77 12.22
C ALA A 118 15.86 22.59 11.31
N ILE A 119 14.66 22.66 10.76
CA ILE A 119 14.12 21.66 9.83
C ILE A 119 13.36 22.35 8.70
N THR A 120 13.55 21.89 7.47
CA THR A 120 12.88 22.42 6.27
C THR A 120 11.83 21.43 5.78
N TYR A 121 10.92 21.91 4.92
CA TYR A 121 9.96 21.03 4.25
C TYR A 121 10.66 19.91 3.47
N GLN A 122 11.69 20.22 2.68
CA GLN A 122 12.44 19.23 1.92
C GLN A 122 13.10 18.18 2.84
N ALA A 123 13.69 18.61 3.96
CA ALA A 123 14.30 17.69 4.91
C ALA A 123 13.25 16.78 5.58
N LEU A 124 11.99 17.21 5.72
CA LEU A 124 10.90 16.36 6.21
C LEU A 124 10.45 15.29 5.20
N LEU A 125 10.62 15.53 3.90
CA LEU A 125 10.33 14.53 2.86
C LEU A 125 11.35 13.38 2.84
N ASP A 126 12.57 13.64 3.33
CA ASP A 126 13.64 12.64 3.44
C ASP A 126 13.84 12.16 4.89
N PHE A 127 12.98 12.60 5.81
CA PHE A 127 13.16 12.35 7.24
C PHE A 127 12.96 10.88 7.59
N ASP A 128 13.88 10.34 8.39
CA ASP A 128 13.74 9.02 8.99
C ASP A 128 12.80 9.08 10.19
N GLY A 129 11.50 9.04 9.93
CA GLY A 129 10.51 9.19 10.98
C GLY A 129 9.18 8.51 10.72
N TYR A 130 8.34 8.57 11.74
CA TYR A 130 6.95 8.14 11.72
C TYR A 130 6.11 9.00 12.67
N ILE A 131 4.79 9.02 12.46
CA ILE A 131 3.83 9.73 13.33
C ILE A 131 3.10 8.72 14.21
N ASN A 132 2.95 9.08 15.47
CA ASN A 132 2.09 8.41 16.44
C ASN A 132 0.98 9.34 16.90
N VAL A 133 -0.22 8.78 17.11
CA VAL A 133 -1.34 9.43 17.79
C VAL A 133 -1.81 8.54 18.93
N HIS A 134 -1.97 9.13 20.12
CA HIS A 134 -2.36 8.45 21.35
C HIS A 134 -3.83 8.65 21.69
N LEU A 135 -4.41 7.75 22.48
CA LEU A 135 -5.81 7.78 22.87
C LEU A 135 -6.14 9.01 23.75
N SER A 136 -5.30 9.34 24.73
CA SER A 136 -5.42 10.57 25.53
C SER A 136 -4.12 10.88 26.28
N ALA A 137 -4.06 12.00 27.00
CA ALA A 137 -2.92 12.30 27.88
C ALA A 137 -2.80 11.32 29.07
N ASP A 138 -3.93 10.80 29.56
CA ASP A 138 -3.97 9.84 30.69
C ASP A 138 -3.80 8.38 30.23
N ASN A 139 -4.06 8.10 28.94
CA ASN A 139 -3.89 6.79 28.34
C ASN A 139 -3.14 6.90 27.01
N LEU A 140 -1.85 6.62 27.05
CA LEU A 140 -0.94 6.73 25.91
C LEU A 140 -1.02 5.54 24.93
N ALA A 141 -2.06 4.70 24.99
CA ALA A 141 -2.29 3.67 23.98
C ALA A 141 -2.35 4.30 22.58
N LEU A 142 -1.65 3.70 21.61
CA LEU A 142 -1.65 4.17 20.23
C LEU A 142 -2.99 3.87 19.56
N VAL A 143 -3.52 4.86 18.83
CA VAL A 143 -4.79 4.74 18.09
C VAL A 143 -4.59 4.90 16.57
N ALA A 144 -3.57 5.65 16.15
CA ALA A 144 -3.19 5.76 14.74
C ALA A 144 -1.68 5.94 14.60
N GLN A 145 -1.11 5.43 13.51
CA GLN A 145 0.31 5.48 13.23
C GLN A 145 0.59 5.47 11.71
N GLY A 146 1.65 6.14 11.27
CA GLY A 146 2.08 6.07 9.88
C GLY A 146 3.55 6.46 9.69
N ASP A 147 4.26 5.72 8.85
CA ASP A 147 5.60 6.08 8.39
C ASP A 147 5.55 7.35 7.53
N ILE A 148 6.57 8.22 7.65
CA ILE A 148 6.70 9.45 6.87
C ILE A 148 8.07 9.51 6.18
N GLY A 149 8.24 10.49 5.29
CA GLY A 149 9.51 10.77 4.65
C GLY A 149 10.07 9.56 3.91
N GLN A 150 11.31 9.19 4.24
CA GLN A 150 11.98 8.07 3.57
C GLN A 150 11.38 6.68 3.91
N ASN A 151 10.58 6.60 4.97
CA ASN A 151 9.93 5.37 5.42
C ASN A 151 8.57 5.13 4.76
N GLU A 152 8.03 6.10 4.02
CA GLU A 152 6.78 5.95 3.26
C GLU A 152 6.90 4.75 2.29
N LEU A 153 5.81 3.99 2.18
CA LEU A 153 5.73 2.85 1.26
C LEU A 153 5.52 3.33 -0.18
N THR A 154 6.22 2.71 -1.12
CA THR A 154 6.07 3.02 -2.56
C THR A 154 4.78 2.48 -3.17
N GLY A 155 4.09 1.59 -2.43
CA GLY A 155 2.96 0.81 -2.90
C GLY A 155 3.35 -0.51 -3.57
N LYS A 156 4.64 -0.74 -3.88
CA LYS A 156 5.11 -2.05 -4.36
C LYS A 156 5.14 -3.03 -3.19
N LYS A 157 4.52 -4.19 -3.40
CA LYS A 157 4.48 -5.25 -2.39
C LYS A 157 4.31 -6.63 -2.99
N MET A 158 4.81 -7.63 -2.27
CA MET A 158 4.62 -9.06 -2.56
C MET A 158 3.99 -9.74 -1.35
N ASN A 159 3.04 -10.64 -1.60
CA ASN A 159 2.36 -11.41 -0.57
C ASN A 159 2.64 -12.90 -0.76
N TYR A 160 2.99 -13.57 0.33
CA TYR A 160 3.33 -14.99 0.35
C TYR A 160 2.50 -15.71 1.41
N VAL A 161 2.12 -16.95 1.13
CA VAL A 161 1.39 -17.81 2.06
C VAL A 161 2.37 -18.47 3.04
N LEU A 162 2.03 -18.47 4.32
CA LEU A 162 2.67 -19.26 5.36
C LEU A 162 1.74 -20.44 5.70
N ALA A 163 2.10 -21.63 5.22
CA ALA A 163 1.34 -22.85 5.48
C ALA A 163 1.57 -23.34 6.92
N PRO A 164 0.60 -24.05 7.53
CA PRO A 164 0.83 -24.74 8.79
C PRO A 164 1.99 -25.71 8.71
N LYS A 165 2.73 -25.85 9.82
CA LYS A 165 3.80 -26.84 9.94
C LYS A 165 3.53 -27.82 11.09
N ASP A 166 4.13 -27.62 12.26
CA ASP A 166 3.99 -28.53 13.39
C ASP A 166 2.68 -28.32 14.16
N VAL A 167 2.03 -27.17 13.95
CA VAL A 167 0.72 -26.83 14.55
C VAL A 167 -0.30 -26.60 13.42
N PRO A 168 -1.13 -27.60 13.08
CA PRO A 168 -2.02 -27.55 11.91
C PRO A 168 -3.04 -26.39 11.91
N SER A 169 -3.37 -25.84 13.08
CA SER A 169 -4.34 -24.74 13.22
C SER A 169 -3.74 -23.36 12.98
N ILE A 170 -2.41 -23.24 12.88
CA ILE A 170 -1.73 -21.95 12.69
C ILE A 170 -1.27 -21.84 11.24
N SER A 171 -1.69 -20.78 10.56
CA SER A 171 -1.27 -20.44 9.20
C SER A 171 -1.32 -18.93 9.01
N GLY A 172 -0.92 -18.42 7.86
CA GLY A 172 -1.04 -16.99 7.61
C GLY A 172 -0.40 -16.54 6.32
N THR A 173 0.03 -15.29 6.32
CA THR A 173 0.72 -14.65 5.21
C THR A 173 1.89 -13.80 5.69
N VAL A 174 2.87 -13.62 4.82
CA VAL A 174 3.90 -12.58 4.97
C VAL A 174 3.84 -11.63 3.76
N GLU A 175 3.76 -10.33 4.03
CA GLU A 175 3.83 -9.26 3.05
C GLU A 175 5.21 -8.58 3.11
N LEU A 176 5.86 -8.44 1.96
CA LEU A 176 7.07 -7.63 1.79
C LEU A 176 6.66 -6.35 1.05
N ALA A 177 6.81 -5.18 1.67
CA ALA A 177 6.48 -3.89 1.07
C ALA A 177 7.72 -2.99 0.98
N GLU A 178 7.91 -2.37 -0.19
CA GLU A 178 9.06 -1.48 -0.45
C GLU A 178 8.83 -0.09 0.19
N ARG A 179 9.83 0.40 0.91
CA ARG A 179 9.92 1.79 1.39
C ARG A 179 10.65 2.68 0.38
N ASN A 180 10.42 3.99 0.44
CA ASN A 180 11.07 4.97 -0.45
C ASN A 180 12.61 4.93 -0.37
N ASN A 181 13.19 4.62 0.80
CA ASN A 181 14.63 4.41 0.96
C ASN A 181 15.15 3.05 0.41
N GLY A 182 14.29 2.24 -0.23
CA GLY A 182 14.64 0.96 -0.83
C GLY A 182 14.71 -0.23 0.13
N THR A 183 14.46 -0.01 1.43
CA THR A 183 14.37 -1.08 2.44
C THR A 183 12.99 -1.77 2.42
N THR A 184 12.83 -2.84 3.19
CA THR A 184 11.59 -3.64 3.19
C THR A 184 10.88 -3.62 4.53
N LEU A 185 9.59 -3.24 4.53
CA LEU A 185 8.67 -3.58 5.61
C LEU A 185 8.18 -5.01 5.43
N VAL A 186 8.48 -5.88 6.40
CA VAL A 186 7.97 -7.25 6.48
C VAL A 186 6.78 -7.26 7.45
N THR A 187 5.60 -7.64 6.98
CA THR A 187 4.41 -7.80 7.83
C THR A 187 3.96 -9.25 7.83
N ILE A 188 4.00 -9.91 8.99
CA ILE A 188 3.43 -11.26 9.17
C ILE A 188 2.03 -11.12 9.77
N LYS A 189 1.08 -11.88 9.23
CA LYS A 189 -0.28 -12.02 9.75
C LYS A 189 -0.61 -13.50 9.85
N LEU A 190 -0.66 -14.02 11.07
CA LEU A 190 -1.07 -15.38 11.40
C LEU A 190 -2.52 -15.41 11.88
N VAL A 191 -3.15 -16.56 11.66
CA VAL A 191 -4.43 -16.94 12.23
C VAL A 191 -4.21 -18.16 13.14
N GLY A 192 -5.01 -18.27 14.20
CA GLY A 192 -4.95 -19.42 15.13
C GLY A 192 -3.89 -19.32 16.23
N THR A 193 -3.21 -18.19 16.40
CA THR A 193 -2.14 -18.00 17.40
C THR A 193 -2.62 -17.80 18.84
N GLY A 194 -3.89 -17.43 19.05
CA GLY A 194 -4.43 -17.09 20.38
C GLY A 194 -4.67 -18.27 21.33
N ASN A 195 -4.06 -19.43 21.10
CA ASN A 195 -4.23 -20.61 21.96
C ASN A 195 -2.88 -21.27 22.31
N PRO A 196 -2.33 -21.05 23.52
CA PRO A 196 -2.86 -20.17 24.58
C PRO A 196 -2.68 -18.67 24.26
N PRO A 197 -3.52 -17.77 24.81
CA PRO A 197 -3.37 -16.32 24.66
C PRO A 197 -2.04 -15.80 25.21
N GLY A 198 -1.59 -14.65 24.69
CA GLY A 198 -0.40 -13.93 25.18
C GLY A 198 0.95 -14.51 24.75
N GLY A 199 0.98 -15.41 23.76
CA GLY A 199 2.22 -15.97 23.21
C GLY A 199 3.07 -14.93 22.45
N SER A 200 4.38 -15.15 22.40
CA SER A 200 5.29 -14.48 21.47
C SER A 200 5.85 -15.53 20.52
N HIS A 201 5.80 -15.27 19.22
CA HIS A 201 6.21 -16.23 18.18
C HIS A 201 7.37 -15.66 17.37
N PRO A 202 8.62 -16.00 17.71
CA PRO A 202 9.79 -15.53 16.98
C PRO A 202 9.73 -15.89 15.50
N ALA A 203 10.22 -15.00 14.64
CA ALA A 203 10.17 -15.20 13.20
C ALA A 203 11.51 -14.83 12.54
N HIS A 204 11.85 -15.58 11.49
CA HIS A 204 13.12 -15.46 10.80
C HIS A 204 12.94 -15.63 9.29
N ILE A 205 13.76 -14.94 8.51
CA ILE A 205 14.00 -15.24 7.10
C ILE A 205 15.27 -16.11 7.03
N HIS A 206 15.16 -17.25 6.36
CA HIS A 206 16.26 -18.17 6.11
C HIS A 206 16.65 -18.19 4.64
N ASP A 207 17.94 -18.39 4.38
CA ASP A 207 18.41 -18.79 3.04
C ASP A 207 18.07 -20.26 2.81
N ASN A 208 17.46 -20.56 1.67
CA ASN A 208 16.93 -21.89 1.39
C ASN A 208 18.02 -22.89 0.95
N MET A 209 19.25 -22.43 0.66
CA MET A 209 20.36 -23.31 0.30
C MET A 209 21.15 -23.76 1.53
N SER A 210 21.47 -22.82 2.42
CA SER A 210 22.24 -23.05 3.65
C SER A 210 21.36 -23.44 4.84
N GLY A 211 20.12 -22.94 4.90
CA GLY A 211 19.26 -22.99 6.09
C GLY A 211 19.56 -21.91 7.12
N ASP A 212 20.58 -21.07 6.89
CA ASP A 212 21.00 -20.04 7.83
C ASP A 212 19.96 -18.92 7.94
N VAL A 213 19.83 -18.34 9.14
CA VAL A 213 19.03 -17.12 9.34
C VAL A 213 19.75 -15.96 8.67
N ILE A 214 19.08 -15.34 7.70
CA ILE A 214 19.60 -14.18 6.97
C ILE A 214 18.94 -12.87 7.39
N ALA A 215 17.77 -12.90 8.02
CA ALA A 215 17.19 -11.73 8.69
C ALA A 215 16.36 -12.16 9.89
N ALA A 216 16.55 -11.47 11.02
CA ALA A 216 15.67 -11.58 12.17
C ALA A 216 14.44 -10.67 11.99
N LEU A 217 13.27 -11.14 12.42
CA LEU A 217 12.03 -10.40 12.40
C LEU A 217 11.53 -10.23 13.83
N ASN A 218 10.77 -9.16 14.07
CA ASN A 218 10.03 -8.98 15.31
C ASN A 218 9.06 -10.14 15.50
N ASP A 219 8.94 -10.60 16.74
CA ASP A 219 8.04 -11.67 17.14
C ASP A 219 6.59 -11.37 16.72
N VAL A 220 5.90 -12.39 16.24
CA VAL A 220 4.46 -12.34 16.01
C VAL A 220 3.76 -12.36 17.35
N ASN A 221 3.02 -11.29 17.65
CA ASN A 221 2.22 -11.18 18.85
C ASN A 221 1.09 -12.23 18.81
N GLY A 222 1.03 -13.12 19.79
CA GLY A 222 0.12 -14.26 19.81
C GLY A 222 -1.36 -13.88 19.91
N ASP A 223 -1.69 -12.74 20.52
CA ASP A 223 -3.07 -12.26 20.64
C ASP A 223 -3.60 -11.71 19.32
N THR A 224 -2.78 -10.96 18.60
CA THR A 224 -3.17 -10.30 17.34
C THR A 224 -2.82 -11.12 16.09
N GLY A 225 -1.86 -12.03 16.20
CA GLY A 225 -1.26 -12.74 15.09
C GLY A 225 -0.40 -11.84 14.19
N ILE A 226 -0.04 -10.62 14.62
CA ILE A 226 0.63 -9.64 13.75
C ILE A 226 2.07 -9.39 14.21
N SER A 227 3.01 -9.33 13.27
CA SER A 227 4.29 -8.63 13.44
C SER A 227 4.57 -7.69 12.26
N LYS A 228 5.37 -6.66 12.53
CA LYS A 228 5.94 -5.75 11.55
C LYS A 228 7.42 -5.59 11.84
N SER A 229 8.27 -5.72 10.83
CA SER A 229 9.73 -5.62 10.97
C SER A 229 10.32 -4.82 9.82
N GLN A 230 11.35 -4.04 10.08
CA GLN A 230 12.19 -3.46 9.04
C GLN A 230 13.31 -4.43 8.67
N VAL A 231 13.49 -4.69 7.37
CA VAL A 231 14.65 -5.40 6.84
C VAL A 231 15.43 -4.44 5.95
N ALA A 232 16.53 -3.95 6.51
CA ALA A 232 17.50 -3.08 5.83
C ALA A 232 18.89 -3.73 5.71
N ASN A 233 19.20 -4.73 6.55
CA ASN A 233 20.47 -5.44 6.56
C ASN A 233 20.23 -6.94 6.78
N LEU A 234 21.12 -7.77 6.24
CA LEU A 234 21.21 -9.19 6.54
C LEU A 234 21.88 -9.42 7.91
N VAL A 235 21.74 -10.63 8.44
CA VAL A 235 22.58 -11.14 9.53
C VAL A 235 24.04 -11.03 9.09
N GLY A 236 24.83 -10.25 9.84
CA GLY A 236 26.20 -9.86 9.47
C GLY A 236 26.36 -8.39 9.04
N GLY A 237 25.27 -7.64 8.90
CA GLY A 237 25.29 -6.19 8.71
C GLY A 237 25.41 -5.72 7.26
N ALA A 238 25.42 -6.64 6.28
CA ALA A 238 25.41 -6.27 4.87
C ALA A 238 24.03 -5.66 4.50
N PRO A 239 23.98 -4.48 3.88
CA PRO A 239 22.72 -3.86 3.50
C PRO A 239 22.01 -4.67 2.41
N ILE A 240 20.68 -4.71 2.48
CA ILE A 240 19.85 -5.38 1.48
C ILE A 240 18.64 -4.50 1.12
N THR A 241 18.43 -4.34 -0.19
CA THR A 241 17.26 -3.64 -0.73
C THR A 241 16.08 -4.59 -0.91
N TYR A 242 14.88 -4.05 -1.03
CA TYR A 242 13.66 -4.78 -1.41
C TYR A 242 13.85 -5.64 -2.66
N THR A 243 14.42 -5.06 -3.72
CA THR A 243 14.66 -5.78 -4.98
C THR A 243 15.63 -6.95 -4.80
N GLN A 244 16.68 -6.77 -4.00
CA GLN A 244 17.62 -7.85 -3.69
C GLN A 244 16.99 -8.93 -2.82
N LEU A 245 16.18 -8.56 -1.82
CA LEU A 245 15.47 -9.51 -0.97
C LEU A 245 14.52 -10.38 -1.78
N LEU A 246 13.79 -9.81 -2.74
CA LEU A 246 12.94 -10.56 -3.67
C LEU A 246 13.71 -11.51 -4.59
N ALA A 247 14.99 -11.23 -4.85
CA ALA A 247 15.83 -12.10 -5.69
C ALA A 247 16.43 -13.28 -4.91
N LEU A 248 16.33 -13.31 -3.58
CA LEU A 248 16.86 -14.41 -2.77
C LEU A 248 16.03 -15.69 -2.94
N ASN A 249 16.69 -16.84 -2.82
CA ASN A 249 16.04 -18.14 -2.66
C ASN A 249 15.86 -18.35 -1.16
N ALA A 250 14.73 -17.93 -0.59
CA ALA A 250 14.57 -17.82 0.86
C ALA A 250 13.22 -18.38 1.34
N TYR A 251 13.07 -18.52 2.65
CA TYR A 251 11.79 -18.86 3.27
C TYR A 251 11.66 -18.19 4.64
N VAL A 252 10.42 -18.02 5.09
CA VAL A 252 10.09 -17.52 6.42
C VAL A 252 9.71 -18.68 7.31
N ASN A 253 10.24 -18.68 8.53
CA ASN A 253 9.79 -19.51 9.64
C ASN A 253 9.16 -18.64 10.72
N VAL A 254 8.08 -19.14 11.31
CA VAL A 254 7.55 -18.62 12.58
C VAL A 254 7.54 -19.76 13.60
N HIS A 255 8.12 -19.51 14.77
CA HIS A 255 8.28 -20.49 15.84
C HIS A 255 7.15 -20.41 16.86
N LEU A 256 6.89 -21.50 17.58
CA LEU A 256 5.81 -21.55 18.58
C LEU A 256 6.08 -20.61 19.76
N ASN A 257 7.33 -20.51 20.21
CA ASN A 257 7.74 -19.66 21.32
C ASN A 257 9.25 -19.38 21.25
N ASP A 258 9.71 -18.55 22.17
CA ASP A 258 11.09 -18.13 22.40
C ASP A 258 11.93 -19.12 23.23
N SER A 259 11.46 -20.36 23.43
CA SER A 259 12.28 -21.35 24.14
C SER A 259 13.58 -21.63 23.38
N ASP A 260 14.66 -21.86 24.14
CA ASP A 260 16.05 -22.00 23.68
C ASP A 260 16.31 -23.00 22.54
N ALA A 261 15.32 -23.81 22.18
CA ALA A 261 15.45 -24.82 21.16
C ALA A 261 14.79 -24.47 19.81
N PHE A 262 13.88 -23.49 19.73
CA PHE A 262 13.17 -23.12 18.49
C PHE A 262 12.57 -24.31 17.70
N ASN A 263 12.36 -25.45 18.37
CA ASN A 263 12.13 -26.76 17.72
C ASN A 263 10.78 -26.88 17.02
N THR A 264 9.81 -26.03 17.35
CA THR A 264 8.45 -26.10 16.83
C THR A 264 8.19 -24.91 15.92
N ILE A 265 7.98 -25.19 14.64
CA ILE A 265 7.60 -24.21 13.63
C ILE A 265 6.08 -24.25 13.51
N VAL A 266 5.43 -23.11 13.71
CA VAL A 266 3.97 -23.01 13.60
C VAL A 266 3.52 -22.72 12.17
N ALA A 267 4.28 -21.90 11.44
CA ALA A 267 3.99 -21.55 10.06
C ALA A 267 5.28 -21.35 9.26
N GLN A 268 5.27 -21.75 7.99
CA GLN A 268 6.43 -21.64 7.09
C GLN A 268 5.99 -21.35 5.66
N GLY A 269 6.79 -20.59 4.91
CA GLY A 269 6.56 -20.37 3.48
C GLY A 269 7.76 -19.81 2.76
N ASN A 270 7.97 -20.24 1.51
CA ASN A 270 9.01 -19.68 0.65
C ASN A 270 8.73 -18.20 0.34
N ILE A 271 9.78 -17.41 0.15
CA ILE A 271 9.73 -16.01 -0.28
C ILE A 271 10.82 -15.71 -1.32
N GLY A 272 10.60 -14.71 -2.16
CA GLY A 272 11.56 -14.34 -3.20
C GLY A 272 11.54 -15.27 -4.41
N SER A 273 12.71 -15.58 -4.96
CA SER A 273 12.89 -16.24 -6.27
C SER A 273 12.46 -17.70 -6.35
N ASN A 274 12.38 -18.40 -5.22
CA ASN A 274 11.94 -19.80 -5.11
C ASN A 274 10.44 -19.94 -4.83
N VAL A 275 9.71 -18.83 -4.81
CA VAL A 275 8.26 -18.85 -4.90
C VAL A 275 7.90 -18.85 -6.37
N ALA A 276 7.12 -19.84 -6.79
CA ALA A 276 6.39 -19.72 -8.04
C ALA A 276 5.48 -18.49 -7.92
N VAL A 277 5.91 -17.36 -8.49
CA VAL A 277 5.12 -16.13 -8.48
C VAL A 277 3.74 -16.50 -9.02
N ALA A 278 2.70 -16.24 -8.23
CA ALA A 278 1.32 -16.43 -8.65
C ALA A 278 1.13 -15.70 -9.98
N GLU A 279 0.99 -16.47 -11.06
CA GLU A 279 0.98 -15.94 -12.40
C GLU A 279 -0.21 -14.98 -12.54
N SER A 280 0.05 -13.72 -12.89
CA SER A 280 -0.99 -12.71 -13.10
C SER A 280 -1.00 -12.28 -14.56
N LYS A 281 -2.11 -12.53 -15.25
CA LYS A 281 -2.27 -12.26 -16.69
C LYS A 281 -3.57 -11.52 -16.97
N THR A 282 -3.54 -10.57 -17.90
CA THR A 282 -4.73 -9.80 -18.31
C THR A 282 -4.97 -9.89 -19.82
N TYR A 283 -6.15 -10.38 -20.18
CA TYR A 283 -6.60 -10.48 -21.56
C TYR A 283 -7.69 -9.44 -21.85
N SER A 284 -7.60 -8.79 -23.00
CA SER A 284 -8.72 -8.04 -23.59
C SER A 284 -9.50 -8.97 -24.50
N VAL A 285 -10.81 -9.06 -24.29
CA VAL A 285 -11.68 -10.00 -24.99
C VAL A 285 -12.83 -9.26 -25.67
N THR A 286 -12.90 -9.38 -26.99
CA THR A 286 -14.01 -8.87 -27.82
C THR A 286 -14.72 -10.02 -28.53
N ALA A 287 -15.80 -9.74 -29.26
CA ALA A 287 -16.55 -10.74 -30.01
C ALA A 287 -16.47 -10.45 -31.51
N ASN A 288 -16.21 -11.49 -32.30
CA ASN A 288 -16.35 -11.45 -33.76
C ASN A 288 -17.68 -12.10 -34.13
N GLY A 289 -18.74 -11.29 -34.21
CA GLY A 289 -20.10 -11.77 -34.42
C GLY A 289 -20.45 -12.91 -33.45
N THR A 290 -21.02 -13.99 -33.99
CA THR A 290 -21.38 -15.21 -33.24
C THR A 290 -20.35 -16.33 -33.38
N SER A 291 -19.23 -16.10 -34.08
CA SER A 291 -18.27 -17.13 -34.42
C SER A 291 -17.22 -17.36 -33.35
N SER A 292 -16.68 -16.29 -32.75
CA SER A 292 -15.54 -16.39 -31.83
C SER A 292 -15.47 -15.25 -30.82
N TYR A 293 -14.89 -15.55 -29.66
CA TYR A 293 -14.24 -14.54 -28.84
C TYR A 293 -12.85 -14.24 -29.42
N VAL A 294 -12.47 -12.97 -29.46
CA VAL A 294 -11.17 -12.51 -29.94
C VAL A 294 -10.34 -12.03 -28.75
N PHE A 295 -9.19 -12.66 -28.53
CA PHE A 295 -8.30 -12.37 -27.42
C PHE A 295 -7.08 -11.55 -27.86
N ASN A 296 -6.73 -10.58 -27.03
CA ASN A 296 -5.50 -9.79 -27.13
C ASN A 296 -4.82 -9.69 -25.75
N GLY A 297 -3.50 -9.54 -25.74
CA GLY A 297 -2.69 -9.45 -24.51
C GLY A 297 -1.95 -10.75 -24.18
N GLU A 298 -0.93 -10.66 -23.34
CA GLU A 298 -0.15 -11.83 -22.87
C GLU A 298 0.41 -12.71 -23.99
N GLY A 299 0.87 -12.07 -25.08
CA GLY A 299 1.40 -12.75 -26.26
C GLY A 299 0.36 -13.14 -27.31
N LEU A 300 -0.93 -12.87 -27.08
CA LEU A 300 -2.00 -13.07 -28.06
C LEU A 300 -2.29 -11.78 -28.84
N THR A 301 -2.52 -11.91 -30.15
CA THR A 301 -2.92 -10.81 -31.04
C THR A 301 -4.05 -11.30 -31.94
N ASN A 302 -5.24 -10.71 -31.80
CA ASN A 302 -6.46 -11.06 -32.53
C ASN A 302 -6.70 -12.56 -32.65
N SER A 303 -6.48 -13.29 -31.55
CA SER A 303 -6.57 -14.75 -31.54
C SER A 303 -8.02 -15.17 -31.32
N ASP A 304 -8.59 -15.91 -32.28
CA ASP A 304 -9.94 -16.45 -32.20
C ASP A 304 -9.96 -17.70 -31.29
N ASN A 305 -10.77 -17.66 -30.23
CA ASN A 305 -11.03 -18.80 -29.35
C ASN A 305 -9.76 -19.59 -28.92
N PRO A 306 -8.67 -18.92 -28.46
CA PRO A 306 -7.44 -19.61 -28.10
C PRO A 306 -7.65 -20.53 -26.91
N ASN A 307 -6.97 -21.67 -26.89
CA ASN A 307 -6.81 -22.42 -25.64
C ASN A 307 -5.87 -21.64 -24.71
N LEU A 308 -6.17 -21.68 -23.42
CA LEU A 308 -5.41 -20.97 -22.38
C LEU A 308 -4.74 -21.98 -21.45
N THR A 309 -3.59 -21.62 -20.91
CA THR A 309 -2.91 -22.40 -19.87
C THR A 309 -2.64 -21.49 -18.68
N PHE A 310 -3.19 -21.89 -17.54
CA PHE A 310 -3.11 -21.18 -16.27
C PHE A 310 -2.41 -22.04 -15.23
N LYS A 311 -1.98 -21.41 -14.15
CA LYS A 311 -1.35 -22.03 -12.99
C LYS A 311 -2.24 -21.89 -11.77
N ARG A 312 -2.25 -22.93 -10.94
CA ARG A 312 -2.83 -22.90 -9.59
C ARG A 312 -2.20 -21.74 -8.80
N GLY A 313 -3.02 -21.03 -8.04
CA GLY A 313 -2.63 -19.81 -7.32
C GLY A 313 -2.51 -18.56 -8.20
N GLY A 314 -2.50 -18.69 -9.54
CA GLY A 314 -2.48 -17.55 -10.46
C GLY A 314 -3.81 -16.78 -10.50
N THR A 315 -3.75 -15.52 -10.94
CA THR A 315 -4.92 -14.65 -11.11
C THR A 315 -5.03 -14.13 -12.54
N TYR A 316 -6.15 -14.42 -13.20
CA TYR A 316 -6.38 -14.14 -14.61
C TYR A 316 -7.54 -13.18 -14.77
N LYS A 317 -7.32 -12.08 -15.49
CA LYS A 317 -8.35 -11.06 -15.75
C LYS A 317 -8.76 -11.10 -17.21
N PHE A 318 -10.07 -11.07 -17.45
CA PHE A 318 -10.66 -10.91 -18.78
C PHE A 318 -11.42 -9.59 -18.82
N ASN A 319 -10.87 -8.61 -19.53
CA ASN A 319 -11.50 -7.32 -19.78
C ASN A 319 -12.41 -7.45 -20.99
N LEU A 320 -13.70 -7.51 -20.75
CA LEU A 320 -14.72 -7.88 -21.71
C LEU A 320 -15.34 -6.67 -22.39
N THR A 321 -15.50 -6.75 -23.70
CA THR A 321 -16.39 -5.90 -24.50
C THR A 321 -17.11 -6.79 -25.51
N VAL A 322 -18.07 -7.57 -25.01
CA VAL A 322 -18.73 -8.67 -25.73
C VAL A 322 -20.26 -8.58 -25.60
N PRO A 323 -20.87 -7.48 -26.09
CA PRO A 323 -22.31 -7.25 -25.91
C PRO A 323 -23.14 -8.40 -26.49
N ASN A 324 -24.09 -8.93 -25.73
CA ASN A 324 -24.92 -10.11 -26.07
C ASN A 324 -24.17 -11.45 -26.17
N HIS A 325 -22.91 -11.52 -25.72
CA HIS A 325 -22.13 -12.75 -25.68
C HIS A 325 -21.59 -13.01 -24.26
N PRO A 326 -22.44 -13.41 -23.29
CA PRO A 326 -22.02 -13.65 -21.90
C PRO A 326 -20.87 -14.66 -21.81
N PHE A 327 -19.76 -14.25 -21.19
CA PHE A 327 -18.55 -15.08 -21.07
C PHE A 327 -18.56 -15.88 -19.78
N PHE A 328 -18.64 -17.20 -19.88
CA PHE A 328 -18.65 -18.10 -18.72
C PHE A 328 -17.39 -18.94 -18.63
N ILE A 329 -16.81 -19.05 -17.43
CA ILE A 329 -15.90 -20.15 -17.07
C ILE A 329 -16.76 -21.32 -16.56
N ASN A 330 -16.59 -22.50 -17.15
CA ASN A 330 -17.40 -23.70 -16.95
C ASN A 330 -16.55 -24.93 -16.64
N MET A 331 -17.15 -25.88 -15.91
CA MET A 331 -16.59 -27.21 -15.63
C MET A 331 -16.54 -28.12 -16.87
N SER A 332 -17.31 -27.80 -17.92
CA SER A 332 -17.37 -28.59 -19.15
C SER A 332 -17.91 -27.75 -20.32
N GLN A 333 -17.45 -28.01 -21.54
CA GLN A 333 -17.78 -27.23 -22.74
C GLN A 333 -19.26 -27.32 -23.13
N GLY A 334 -19.90 -26.18 -23.39
CA GLY A 334 -21.32 -26.12 -23.79
C GLY A 334 -21.97 -24.76 -23.51
N THR A 335 -23.13 -24.54 -24.14
CA THR A 335 -23.98 -23.36 -23.93
C THR A 335 -24.83 -23.49 -22.67
N GLY A 336 -25.46 -22.38 -22.27
CA GLY A 336 -26.24 -22.29 -21.03
C GLY A 336 -25.38 -22.02 -19.78
N THR A 337 -26.00 -22.07 -18.61
CA THR A 337 -25.40 -21.62 -17.34
C THR A 337 -25.22 -22.73 -16.31
N ALA A 338 -25.78 -23.92 -16.55
CA ALA A 338 -25.82 -25.03 -15.59
C ALA A 338 -24.43 -25.59 -15.22
N ARG A 339 -23.39 -25.22 -15.97
CA ARG A 339 -22.02 -25.75 -15.86
C ARG A 339 -21.02 -24.74 -15.31
N ALA A 340 -21.49 -23.58 -14.88
CA ALA A 340 -20.65 -22.50 -14.39
C ALA A 340 -19.74 -22.97 -13.25
N TYR A 341 -18.44 -22.72 -13.40
CA TYR A 341 -17.47 -22.88 -12.33
C TYR A 341 -17.41 -21.59 -11.51
N GLY A 342 -17.71 -21.67 -10.21
CA GLY A 342 -17.82 -20.50 -9.35
C GLY A 342 -16.60 -20.23 -8.46
N VAL A 343 -15.80 -21.26 -8.15
CA VAL A 343 -14.73 -21.12 -7.14
C VAL A 343 -13.59 -20.28 -7.70
N GLY A 344 -13.29 -19.16 -7.04
CA GLY A 344 -12.24 -18.22 -7.47
C GLY A 344 -12.63 -17.33 -8.66
N VAL A 345 -13.84 -17.42 -9.19
CA VAL A 345 -14.32 -16.61 -10.35
C VAL A 345 -15.27 -15.51 -9.89
N THR A 346 -14.98 -14.26 -10.26
CA THR A 346 -15.88 -13.11 -10.05
C THR A 346 -16.56 -12.70 -11.35
N SER A 347 -17.79 -12.17 -11.27
CA SER A 347 -18.53 -11.63 -12.42
C SER A 347 -18.77 -12.64 -13.56
N ASN A 348 -18.82 -13.94 -13.24
CA ASN A 348 -18.98 -14.99 -14.25
C ASN A 348 -20.26 -14.78 -15.09
N GLY A 349 -20.14 -14.80 -16.42
CA GLY A 349 -21.23 -14.46 -17.34
C GLY A 349 -21.33 -12.98 -17.71
N ALA A 350 -20.37 -12.13 -17.32
CA ALA A 350 -20.35 -10.74 -17.74
C ALA A 350 -20.28 -10.59 -19.27
N VAL A 351 -20.87 -9.51 -19.77
CA VAL A 351 -20.81 -9.08 -21.18
C VAL A 351 -19.94 -7.83 -21.39
N ASN A 352 -19.63 -7.12 -20.29
CA ASN A 352 -18.80 -5.93 -20.24
C ASN A 352 -18.13 -5.83 -18.87
N GLY A 353 -16.97 -5.18 -18.77
CA GLY A 353 -16.19 -5.07 -17.52
C GLY A 353 -15.22 -6.25 -17.33
N THR A 354 -14.81 -6.53 -16.10
CA THR A 354 -13.75 -7.51 -15.83
C THR A 354 -14.29 -8.77 -15.13
N ILE A 355 -14.02 -9.94 -15.71
CA ILE A 355 -14.03 -11.22 -14.98
C ILE A 355 -12.64 -11.44 -14.39
N THR A 356 -12.57 -11.80 -13.10
CA THR A 356 -11.32 -12.22 -12.46
C THR A 356 -11.44 -13.68 -12.07
N PHE A 357 -10.43 -14.48 -12.40
CA PHE A 357 -10.31 -15.87 -11.98
C PHE A 357 -9.00 -16.06 -11.23
N THR A 358 -9.08 -16.19 -9.91
CA THR A 358 -7.98 -16.64 -9.07
C THR A 358 -8.08 -18.16 -8.94
N VAL A 359 -7.14 -18.88 -9.54
CA VAL A 359 -7.19 -20.35 -9.67
C VAL A 359 -6.93 -20.98 -8.30
N PRO A 360 -7.90 -21.71 -7.71
CA PRO A 360 -7.68 -22.41 -6.46
C PRO A 360 -6.58 -23.47 -6.58
N MET A 361 -5.89 -23.77 -5.48
CA MET A 361 -4.85 -24.82 -5.48
C MET A 361 -5.43 -26.22 -5.74
N ASP A 362 -6.72 -26.42 -5.47
CA ASP A 362 -7.47 -27.66 -5.71
C ASP A 362 -8.32 -27.59 -7.00
N ALA A 363 -8.10 -26.61 -7.87
CA ALA A 363 -8.83 -26.48 -9.13
C ALA A 363 -8.67 -27.74 -10.02
N PRO A 364 -9.71 -28.14 -10.78
CA PRO A 364 -9.59 -29.19 -11.79
C PRO A 364 -8.51 -28.88 -12.81
N ASP A 365 -7.84 -29.91 -13.33
CA ASP A 365 -6.80 -29.76 -14.38
C ASP A 365 -7.33 -29.17 -15.69
N THR A 366 -8.65 -29.28 -15.93
CA THR A 366 -9.29 -28.78 -17.14
C THR A 366 -10.58 -28.04 -16.81
N LEU A 367 -10.67 -26.81 -17.29
CA LEU A 367 -11.86 -25.97 -17.32
C LEU A 367 -12.09 -25.47 -18.75
N TYR A 368 -13.18 -24.74 -18.97
CA TYR A 368 -13.54 -24.22 -20.28
C TYR A 368 -14.04 -22.79 -20.15
N TYR A 369 -13.86 -21.97 -21.18
CA TYR A 369 -14.67 -20.77 -21.35
C TYR A 369 -15.65 -20.93 -22.50
N ASN A 370 -16.87 -20.41 -22.37
CA ASN A 370 -17.93 -20.55 -23.37
C ASN A 370 -18.86 -19.33 -23.36
N CYS A 371 -19.43 -19.01 -24.51
CA CYS A 371 -20.58 -18.12 -24.58
C CYS A 371 -21.85 -18.86 -24.11
N GLN A 372 -22.69 -18.19 -23.34
CA GLN A 372 -23.98 -18.74 -22.92
C GLN A 372 -24.87 -19.16 -24.11
N PHE A 373 -24.82 -18.43 -25.23
CA PHE A 373 -25.76 -18.61 -26.34
C PHE A 373 -25.14 -19.27 -27.57
N HIS A 374 -23.86 -18.99 -27.83
CA HIS A 374 -23.24 -19.33 -29.10
C HIS A 374 -22.26 -20.48 -28.94
N PRO A 375 -22.53 -21.68 -29.51
CA PRO A 375 -21.72 -22.87 -29.27
C PRO A 375 -20.32 -22.77 -29.84
N ASN A 376 -20.08 -21.92 -30.84
CA ASN A 376 -18.77 -21.75 -31.48
C ASN A 376 -17.82 -20.84 -30.69
N MET A 377 -18.32 -20.07 -29.73
CA MET A 377 -17.51 -19.15 -28.93
C MET A 377 -17.04 -19.84 -27.65
N ASN A 378 -15.99 -20.64 -27.75
CA ASN A 378 -15.51 -21.45 -26.64
C ASN A 378 -14.00 -21.70 -26.73
N GLY A 379 -13.39 -22.15 -25.64
CA GLY A 379 -12.04 -22.69 -25.64
C GLY A 379 -11.74 -23.45 -24.35
N THR A 380 -10.63 -24.18 -24.35
CA THR A 380 -10.17 -24.97 -23.20
C THR A 380 -9.22 -24.13 -22.34
N ILE A 381 -9.33 -24.28 -21.02
CA ILE A 381 -8.41 -23.74 -20.03
C ILE A 381 -7.72 -24.93 -19.35
N THR A 382 -6.43 -25.11 -19.63
CA THR A 382 -5.59 -26.11 -18.94
C THR A 382 -5.02 -25.50 -17.67
N ILE A 383 -5.19 -26.18 -16.53
CA ILE A 383 -4.65 -25.77 -15.24
C ILE A 383 -3.41 -26.61 -14.92
N THR A 384 -2.31 -25.93 -14.63
CA THR A 384 -1.01 -26.50 -14.29
C THR A 384 -0.59 -26.06 -12.88
N ASN A 385 0.50 -26.60 -12.36
CA ASN A 385 1.06 -26.23 -11.06
C ASN A 385 1.91 -24.96 -11.12
#